data_AF-A0A2K3NGW8-F1
#
_entry.id   AF-A0A2K3NGW8-F1
#
_cell.length_a   1.000
_cell.length_b   1.000
_cell.length_c   1.000
_cell.angle_alpha   90.00
_cell.angle_beta   90.00
_cell.angle_gamma   90.00
#
_symmetry.space_group_name_H-M   'P 1'
#
loop_
_entity.id
_entity.type
_entity.pdbx_description
1 polymer ?
#
loop_
_entity_poly.entity_id
_entity_poly.type
_entity_poly.pdbx_seq_one_letter_code
_entity_poly.pdbx_strand_id
1 'polypeptide(L)'
;SCGDGTLGEPPRPGQSQCENMRLLLRQQQRIILGRSDVAGWAAFVKNPVNKNDYLGEYMGELILHREADKRGKIYDLANSSFLLI
;
A
#
# COMPACT_ATOMS: atom_id res chain seq x y z
N SER A 1 10.46 -29.34 16.78
CA SER A 1 10.69 -28.76 18.11
C SER A 1 10.15 -27.35 18.15
N CYS A 2 9.05 -27.14 18.88
CA CYS A 2 8.56 -25.80 19.20
C CYS A 2 9.33 -25.29 20.44
N GLY A 3 9.76 -24.04 20.37
CA GLY A 3 10.70 -23.42 21.31
C GLY A 3 10.16 -23.18 22.71
N ASP A 4 11.12 -22.94 23.60
CA ASP A 4 11.08 -22.93 25.06
C ASP A 4 10.20 -21.81 25.64
N GLY A 5 9.32 -22.17 26.59
CA GLY A 5 8.23 -21.36 27.14
C GLY A 5 8.64 -20.23 28.09
N THR A 6 9.62 -19.40 27.72
CA THR A 6 9.92 -18.17 28.46
C THR A 6 9.04 -17.03 27.95
N LEU A 7 7.97 -16.72 28.69
CA LEU A 7 7.12 -15.56 28.45
C LEU A 7 7.91 -14.28 28.77
N GLY A 8 8.68 -13.79 27.80
CA GLY A 8 9.19 -12.42 27.82
C GLY A 8 8.03 -11.42 27.91
N GLU A 9 8.32 -10.22 28.43
CA GLU A 9 7.33 -9.14 28.58
C GLU A 9 6.41 -9.03 27.37
N PRO A 10 5.08 -8.84 27.57
CA PRO A 10 4.16 -8.74 26.46
C PRO A 10 4.63 -7.61 25.54
N PRO A 11 4.72 -7.85 24.22
CA PRO A 11 5.12 -6.82 23.29
C PRO A 11 4.24 -5.59 23.50
N ARG A 12 4.87 -4.40 23.56
CA ARG A 12 4.16 -3.13 23.78
C ARG A 12 3.01 -3.04 22.77
N PRO A 13 1.84 -2.50 23.14
CA PRO A 13 0.72 -2.34 22.21
C PRO A 13 1.19 -1.63 20.93
N GLY A 14 1.19 -2.35 19.80
CA GLY A 14 1.71 -1.86 18.51
C GLY A 14 3.01 -2.51 18.02
N GLN A 15 3.66 -3.38 18.79
CA GLN A 15 4.82 -4.18 18.35
C GLN A 15 4.38 -5.62 18.04
N SER A 16 3.69 -5.84 16.92
CA SER A 16 3.48 -7.21 16.44
C SER A 16 4.82 -7.81 16.02
N GLN A 17 5.20 -8.97 16.56
CA GLN A 17 6.42 -9.68 16.13
C GLN A 17 6.39 -10.04 14.63
N CYS A 18 5.22 -10.07 14.01
CA CYS A 18 5.04 -10.31 12.59
C CYS A 18 4.76 -9.00 11.84
N GLU A 19 5.74 -8.54 11.07
CA GLU A 19 5.62 -7.37 10.18
C GLU A 19 4.65 -7.60 9.01
N ASN A 20 4.44 -8.87 8.62
CA ASN A 20 3.55 -9.23 7.50
C ASN A 20 2.06 -9.05 7.81
N MET A 21 1.71 -8.70 9.05
CA MET A 21 0.32 -8.43 9.43
C MET A 21 -0.12 -6.99 9.11
N ARG A 22 0.81 -6.10 8.75
CA ARG A 22 0.52 -4.67 8.52
C ARG A 22 -0.55 -4.43 7.45
N LEU A 23 -0.59 -5.26 6.40
CA LEU A 23 -1.63 -5.23 5.37
C LEU A 23 -3.02 -5.54 5.96
N LEU A 24 -3.16 -6.69 6.62
CA LEU A 24 -4.42 -7.12 7.22
C LEU A 24 -4.93 -6.15 8.29
N LEU A 25 -4.01 -5.64 9.12
CA LEU A 25 -4.30 -4.69 10.20
C LEU A 25 -4.48 -3.25 9.71
N ARG A 26 -4.35 -3.01 8.39
CA ARG A 26 -4.46 -1.68 7.76
C ARG A 26 -3.52 -0.64 8.38
N GLN A 27 -2.34 -1.07 8.79
CA GLN A 27 -1.29 -0.22 9.37
C GLN A 27 -0.47 0.45 8.25
N GLN A 28 -1.12 1.30 7.47
CA GLN A 28 -0.49 2.03 6.37
C GLN A 28 0.22 3.30 6.85
N GLN A 29 1.24 3.72 6.10
CA GLN A 29 1.94 4.96 6.36
C GLN A 29 1.12 6.18 5.95
N ARG A 30 1.40 7.30 6.61
CA ARG A 30 0.71 8.56 6.32
C ARG A 30 1.22 9.14 5.01
N ILE A 31 0.35 9.13 4.01
CA ILE A 31 0.56 9.73 2.69
C ILE A 31 -0.02 11.14 2.64
N ILE A 32 0.66 12.05 1.94
CA ILE A 32 0.25 13.42 1.67
C ILE A 32 0.16 13.59 0.15
N LEU A 33 -0.88 14.28 -0.32
CA LEU A 33 -1.03 14.64 -1.73
C LEU A 33 -0.37 15.99 -2.01
N GLY A 34 0.43 16.08 -3.07
CA GLY A 34 1.10 17.31 -3.49
C GLY A 34 1.29 17.37 -5.00
N ARG A 35 1.74 18.52 -5.51
CA ARG A 35 2.13 18.65 -6.92
C ARG A 35 3.42 17.87 -7.16
N SER A 36 3.45 17.09 -8.23
CA SER A 36 4.63 16.37 -8.65
C SER A 36 5.57 17.30 -9.41
N ASP A 37 6.88 17.11 -9.24
CA ASP A 37 7.91 17.79 -10.04
C ASP A 37 8.00 17.24 -11.47
N VAL A 38 7.38 16.07 -11.73
CA VAL A 38 7.38 15.43 -13.05
C VAL A 38 6.08 15.73 -13.79
N ALA A 39 4.94 15.31 -13.23
CA ALA A 39 3.63 15.48 -13.87
C ALA A 39 2.48 15.38 -12.86
N GLY A 40 1.53 16.31 -12.94
CA GLY A 40 0.26 16.20 -12.21
C GLY A 40 0.39 16.22 -10.69
N TRP A 41 -0.36 15.33 -10.05
CA TRP A 41 -0.37 15.13 -8.60
C TRP A 41 0.43 13.89 -8.22
N ALA A 42 1.09 13.93 -7.07
CA ALA A 42 1.85 12.82 -6.52
C ALA A 42 1.52 12.59 -5.04
N ALA A 43 1.75 11.36 -4.61
CA ALA A 43 1.66 10.91 -3.23
C ALA A 43 3.06 10.93 -2.59
N PHE A 44 3.18 11.57 -1.43
CA PHE A 44 4.42 11.71 -0.68
C PHE A 44 4.28 11.06 0.70
N VAL A 45 5.29 10.35 1.16
CA VAL A 45 5.31 9.82 2.52
C VAL A 45 5.68 10.94 3.52
N LYS A 46 4.90 11.09 4.59
CA LYS A 46 5.15 12.15 5.58
C LYS A 46 6.39 11.87 6.43
N ASN A 47 6.57 10.60 6.80
CA ASN A 47 7.61 10.15 7.72
C ASN A 47 8.69 9.37 6.96
N PRO A 48 9.94 9.36 7.43
CA PRO A 48 10.97 8.50 6.85
C PRO A 48 10.56 7.03 6.97
N VAL A 49 10.89 6.26 5.94
CA VAL A 49 10.58 4.83 5.83
C VAL A 49 11.84 4.07 5.43
N ASN A 50 11.98 2.83 5.90
CA ASN A 50 13.11 1.97 5.58
C ASN A 50 12.81 1.09 4.36
N LYS A 51 13.84 0.47 3.81
CA LYS A 51 13.69 -0.53 2.76
C LYS A 51 12.81 -1.68 3.28
N ASN A 52 11.84 -2.10 2.47
CA ASN A 52 10.84 -3.14 2.76
C ASN A 52 9.76 -2.75 3.79
N ASP A 53 9.70 -1.49 4.23
CA ASP A 53 8.57 -1.05 5.04
C ASP A 53 7.27 -1.06 4.22
N TYR A 54 6.20 -1.57 4.83
CA TYR A 54 4.86 -1.50 4.26
C TYR A 54 4.36 -0.04 4.24
N LEU A 55 4.08 0.49 3.05
CA LEU A 55 3.56 1.86 2.88
C LEU A 55 2.04 1.93 2.87
N GLY A 56 1.38 0.94 2.28
CA GLY A 56 -0.06 0.92 2.06
C GLY A 56 -0.42 -0.01 0.92
N GLU A 57 -1.70 -0.29 0.79
CA GLU A 57 -2.25 -1.13 -0.28
C GLU A 57 -2.67 -0.26 -1.46
N TYR A 58 -2.46 -0.75 -2.69
CA TYR A 58 -3.02 -0.12 -3.87
C TYR A 58 -4.50 -0.51 -3.98
N MET A 59 -5.36 0.34 -3.42
CA MET A 59 -6.80 0.11 -3.39
C MET A 59 -7.48 0.67 -4.64
N GLY A 60 -8.47 -0.05 -5.16
CA GLY A 60 -9.28 0.36 -6.30
C GLY A 60 -10.51 -0.52 -6.49
N GLU A 61 -11.24 -0.29 -7.57
CA GLU A 61 -12.35 -1.14 -7.97
C GLU A 61 -11.83 -2.48 -8.51
N LEU A 62 -12.38 -3.59 -8.02
CA LEU A 62 -12.14 -4.90 -8.61
C LEU A 62 -13.00 -5.04 -9.87
N ILE A 63 -12.35 -5.02 -11.03
CA ILE A 63 -13.02 -5.11 -12.33
C ILE A 63 -12.57 -6.37 -13.09
N LEU A 64 -13.47 -6.89 -13.92
CA LEU A 64 -13.16 -7.99 -14.82
C LEU A 64 -12.22 -7.51 -15.94
N HIS A 65 -11.38 -8.40 -16.45
CA HIS A 65 -10.46 -8.11 -17.55
C HIS A 65 -11.16 -7.44 -18.76
N ARG A 66 -12.32 -8.00 -19.18
CA ARG A 66 -13.14 -7.42 -20.27
C ARG A 66 -13.61 -5.99 -20.02
N GLU A 67 -13.78 -5.61 -18.76
CA GLU A 67 -14.21 -4.27 -18.36
C GLU A 67 -13.00 -3.33 -18.30
N ALA A 68 -11.86 -3.83 -17.83
CA ALA A 68 -10.59 -3.12 -17.88
C ALA A 68 -10.21 -2.75 -19.32
N ASP A 69 -10.38 -3.67 -20.30
CA ASP A 69 -10.12 -3.39 -21.72
C ASP A 69 -11.01 -2.27 -22.29
N LYS A 70 -12.29 -2.23 -21.87
CA LYS A 70 -13.21 -1.18 -22.30
C LYS A 70 -12.80 0.17 -21.73
N ARG A 71 -12.46 0.21 -20.44
CA ARG A 71 -12.01 1.43 -19.76
C ARG A 71 -10.65 1.90 -20.28
N GLY A 72 -9.74 0.98 -20.57
CA GLY A 72 -8.41 1.24 -21.13
C GLY A 72 -8.47 2.07 -22.41
N LYS A 73 -9.36 1.72 -23.34
CA LYS A 73 -9.56 2.50 -24.58
C LYS A 73 -9.92 3.96 -24.33
N ILE A 74 -10.66 4.26 -23.27
CA ILE A 74 -11.05 5.63 -22.89
C ILE A 74 -9.89 6.33 -22.18
N TYR A 75 -9.17 5.62 -21.31
CA TYR A 75 -8.03 6.14 -20.56
C TYR A 75 -6.83 6.45 -21.45
N ASP A 76 -6.62 5.67 -22.51
CA ASP A 76 -5.60 5.93 -23.52
C ASP A 76 -5.88 7.26 -24.25
N LEU A 77 -7.14 7.58 -24.56
CA LEU A 77 -7.53 8.87 -25.15
C LEU A 77 -7.26 10.05 -24.21
N ALA A 78 -7.38 9.81 -22.89
CA ALA A 78 -7.10 10.82 -21.87
C ALA A 78 -5.61 10.91 -21.47
N ASN A 79 -4.75 10.04 -22.04
CA ASN A 79 -3.35 9.86 -21.62
C ASN A 79 -3.19 9.67 -20.10
N SER A 80 -4.19 9.06 -19.43
CA SER A 80 -4.15 8.83 -17.98
C SER A 80 -4.76 7.47 -17.65
N SER A 81 -3.89 6.50 -17.39
CA SER A 81 -4.29 5.13 -17.05
C SER A 81 -3.87 4.79 -15.61
N PHE A 82 -4.85 4.45 -14.77
CA PHE A 82 -4.66 4.04 -13.36
C PHE A 82 -5.10 2.59 -13.12
N LEU A 83 -5.22 1.80 -14.19
CA LEU A 83 -5.56 0.38 -14.10
C LEU A 83 -4.34 -0.43 -13.71
N LEU A 84 -4.52 -1.28 -12.70
CA LEU A 84 -3.58 -2.35 -12.35
C LEU A 84 -4.30 -3.66 -12.63
N ILE A 85 -3.85 -4.38 -13.66
CA ILE A 85 -4.44 -5.64 -14.15
C ILE A 85 -3.45 -6.77 -13.91
#